data_AF-A0A4V0X998-F1
#
_entry.id   AF-A0A4V0X998-F1
#
_cell.length_a   1.000
_cell.length_b   1.000
_cell.length_c   1.000
_cell.angle_alpha   90.00
_cell.angle_beta   90.00
_cell.angle_gamma   90.00
#
_symmetry.space_group_name_H-M   'P 1'
#
loop_
_entity.id
_entity.type
_entity.pdbx_description
1 polymer ?
#
loop_
_entity_poly.entity_id
_entity_poly.type
_entity_poly.pdbx_seq_one_letter_code
_entity_poly.pdbx_strand_id
1 'polypeptide(L)'
;MIISPILDIVADVKAGKMVILVDEEDRENEGDLVMAAEFITAEAINFMATHGRGLICLTLTEGHCRQLNLPLMVTTNRSPMGTNFTLSIEAASGVTTGISAGDRARTVREATRIDAKPEDITQPGHIFPLMAQNGGVLARAGHTEAGCDLAGLAGLTPATVICEILKEDGNMARLPDLIQFAEKHQLKIGTIADLIQHRSRTESLVTRVSERTIQTTHGEFRLFAYLDKTINATHLVLVKGQINPEIETLVRVHEPLSVIDLLDISDDIHSWSIDEALSVIADAGCGVIVLLYKRENPEDLLERASRTESSPAVIIRTDLRGYGIGAQILKDLNVGRMRLLAVPRKMPSMTGFGLEVAGYLTPKNKKSK
;
A
#
# COMPACT_ATOMS: atom_id res chain seq x y z
N MET A 1 1.15 6.15 27.29
CA MET A 1 1.74 6.41 25.95
C MET A 1 0.57 6.60 25.00
N ILE A 2 0.60 7.63 24.16
CA ILE A 2 -0.52 8.00 23.27
C ILE A 2 -0.73 6.94 22.18
N ILE A 3 0.35 6.46 21.58
CA ILE A 3 0.38 5.33 20.64
C ILE A 3 0.82 4.08 21.40
N SER A 4 0.10 2.99 21.22
CA SER A 4 0.40 1.70 21.85
C SER A 4 1.34 0.86 20.97
N PRO A 5 2.24 0.06 21.57
CA PRO A 5 3.04 -0.91 20.83
C PRO A 5 2.16 -1.83 19.98
N ILE A 6 2.60 -2.16 18.76
CA ILE A 6 1.77 -2.95 17.85
C ILE A 6 1.42 -4.34 18.41
N LEU A 7 2.28 -4.93 19.25
CA LEU A 7 1.99 -6.20 19.91
C LEU A 7 0.80 -6.10 20.88
N ASP A 8 0.60 -4.93 21.51
CA ASP A 8 -0.55 -4.68 22.38
C ASP A 8 -1.84 -4.48 21.57
N ILE A 9 -1.72 -3.95 20.35
CA ILE A 9 -2.82 -3.84 19.37
C ILE A 9 -3.23 -5.23 18.89
N VAL A 10 -2.26 -6.05 18.46
CA VAL A 10 -2.49 -7.45 18.05
C VAL A 10 -3.13 -8.25 19.19
N ALA A 11 -2.70 -8.05 20.43
CA ALA A 11 -3.29 -8.71 21.59
C ALA A 11 -4.77 -8.33 21.82
N ASP A 12 -5.13 -7.05 21.65
CA ASP A 12 -6.52 -6.61 21.78
C ASP A 12 -7.40 -7.12 20.63
N VAL A 13 -6.89 -7.12 19.39
CA VAL A 13 -7.57 -7.74 18.23
C VAL A 13 -7.80 -9.23 18.48
N LYS A 14 -6.79 -9.95 18.98
CA LYS A 14 -6.89 -11.36 19.36
C LYS A 14 -7.93 -11.62 20.45
N ALA A 15 -8.11 -10.68 21.37
CA ALA A 15 -9.10 -10.74 22.43
C ALA A 15 -10.51 -10.30 22.00
N GLY A 16 -10.72 -10.00 20.70
CA GLY A 16 -12.01 -9.57 20.16
C GLY A 16 -12.39 -8.14 20.52
N LYS A 17 -11.41 -7.30 20.86
CA LYS A 17 -11.65 -5.88 21.11
C LYS A 17 -11.47 -5.06 19.83
N MET A 18 -12.18 -3.94 19.75
CA MET A 18 -11.88 -2.90 18.77
C MET A 18 -10.58 -2.19 19.14
N VAL A 19 -9.85 -1.76 18.11
CA VAL A 19 -8.69 -0.87 18.21
C VAL A 19 -8.86 0.28 17.23
N ILE A 20 -8.06 1.33 17.36
CA ILE A 20 -7.96 2.40 16.38
C ILE A 20 -6.64 2.23 15.64
N LEU A 21 -6.69 2.19 14.32
CA LEU A 21 -5.51 2.35 13.48
C LEU A 21 -5.52 3.71 12.84
N VAL A 22 -4.38 4.38 12.88
CA VAL A 22 -4.15 5.62 12.14
C VAL A 22 -3.13 5.39 11.04
N ASP A 23 -3.38 6.03 9.90
CA ASP A 23 -2.37 6.20 8.87
C ASP A 23 -1.59 7.51 9.05
N GLU A 24 -0.63 7.76 8.17
CA GLU A 24 0.26 8.92 8.27
C GLU A 24 -0.45 10.21 7.82
N GLU A 25 -0.03 11.36 8.37
CA GLU A 25 -0.58 12.68 8.05
C GLU A 25 -0.53 13.00 6.54
N ASP A 26 0.52 12.51 5.86
CA ASP A 26 0.70 12.68 4.42
C ASP A 26 -0.06 11.66 3.55
N ARG A 27 -0.83 10.75 4.15
CA ARG A 27 -1.72 9.82 3.43
C ARG A 27 -3.18 10.30 3.52
N GLU A 28 -4.06 9.60 4.23
CA GLU A 28 -5.47 9.99 4.47
C GLU A 28 -5.57 10.88 5.73
N ASN A 29 -4.63 10.74 6.67
CA ASN A 29 -4.60 11.38 7.99
C ASN A 29 -5.82 11.01 8.84
N GLU A 30 -6.29 9.78 8.71
CA GLU A 30 -7.55 9.30 9.27
C GLU A 30 -7.32 8.20 10.30
N GLY A 31 -8.34 7.98 11.12
CA GLY A 31 -8.37 6.89 12.09
C GLY A 31 -9.58 6.00 11.88
N ASP A 32 -9.32 4.71 11.78
CA ASP A 32 -10.35 3.68 11.59
C ASP A 32 -10.49 2.87 12.87
N LEU A 33 -11.74 2.64 13.28
CA LEU A 33 -12.07 1.53 14.16
C LEU A 33 -11.77 0.23 13.41
N VAL A 34 -11.06 -0.70 14.05
CA VAL A 34 -10.73 -2.00 13.47
C VAL A 34 -11.11 -3.10 14.45
N MET A 35 -11.84 -4.11 13.96
CA MET A 35 -12.20 -5.30 14.73
C MET A 35 -12.03 -6.55 13.88
N ALA A 36 -11.48 -7.64 14.43
CA ALA A 36 -11.45 -8.92 13.72
C ALA A 36 -12.87 -9.37 13.38
N ALA A 37 -13.10 -9.73 12.11
CA ALA A 37 -14.42 -10.06 11.60
C ALA A 37 -15.03 -11.28 12.30
N GLU A 38 -14.19 -12.21 12.78
CA GLU A 38 -14.57 -13.41 13.52
C GLU A 38 -15.31 -13.09 14.83
N PHE A 39 -15.04 -11.93 15.43
CA PHE A 39 -15.66 -11.49 16.70
C PHE A 39 -16.78 -10.46 16.51
N ILE A 40 -17.17 -10.17 15.27
CA ILE A 40 -18.14 -9.10 15.03
C ILE A 40 -19.52 -9.41 15.64
N THR A 41 -20.07 -8.43 16.34
CA THR A 41 -21.41 -8.48 16.93
C THR A 41 -22.32 -7.36 16.42
N ALA A 42 -23.62 -7.47 16.68
CA ALA A 42 -24.56 -6.38 16.37
C ALA A 42 -24.23 -5.11 17.17
N GLU A 43 -23.79 -5.27 18.42
CA GLU A 43 -23.36 -4.17 19.28
C GLU A 43 -22.11 -3.48 18.71
N ALA A 44 -21.15 -4.23 18.18
CA ALA A 44 -19.97 -3.68 17.54
C ALA A 44 -20.31 -2.89 16.26
N ILE A 45 -21.17 -3.43 15.40
CA ILE A 45 -21.64 -2.71 14.20
C ILE A 45 -22.43 -1.46 14.60
N ASN A 46 -23.27 -1.55 15.63
CA ASN A 46 -24.01 -0.40 16.14
C ASN A 46 -23.07 0.66 16.72
N PHE A 47 -22.02 0.25 17.44
CA PHE A 47 -20.98 1.13 17.95
C PHE A 47 -20.27 1.86 16.81
N MET A 48 -19.82 1.13 15.78
CA MET A 48 -19.21 1.72 14.58
C MET A 48 -20.15 2.71 13.90
N ALA A 49 -21.42 2.36 13.71
CA ALA A 49 -22.41 3.25 13.07
C ALA A 49 -22.72 4.51 13.90
N THR A 50 -22.70 4.41 15.23
CA THR A 50 -23.05 5.50 16.15
C THR A 50 -21.86 6.44 16.43
N HIS A 51 -20.69 5.85 16.65
CA HIS A 51 -19.50 6.54 17.15
C HIS A 51 -18.41 6.71 16.08
N GLY A 52 -18.25 5.75 15.16
CA GLY A 52 -17.42 5.92 13.97
C GLY A 52 -18.10 6.79 12.92
N ARG A 53 -19.35 6.44 12.57
CA ARG A 53 -20.22 7.13 11.59
C ARG A 53 -19.70 7.10 10.14
N GLY A 54 -18.51 6.54 9.91
CA GLY A 54 -17.95 6.29 8.59
C GLY A 54 -18.61 5.10 7.89
N LEU A 55 -18.01 4.70 6.78
CA LEU A 55 -18.48 3.57 6.00
C LEU A 55 -17.98 2.27 6.63
N ILE A 56 -18.92 1.43 7.07
CA ILE A 56 -18.56 0.11 7.63
C ILE A 56 -18.18 -0.81 6.48
N CYS A 57 -16.90 -1.12 6.41
CA CYS A 57 -16.28 -1.95 5.37
C CYS A 57 -15.78 -3.27 5.95
N LEU A 58 -15.69 -4.29 5.10
CA LEU A 58 -15.14 -5.60 5.43
C LEU A 58 -13.84 -5.82 4.68
N THR A 59 -12.69 -5.82 5.34
CA THR A 59 -11.40 -6.12 4.70
C THR A 59 -11.29 -7.63 4.47
N LEU A 60 -10.93 -8.02 3.26
CA LEU A 60 -10.75 -9.41 2.85
C LEU A 60 -9.43 -9.56 2.11
N THR A 61 -8.76 -10.70 2.23
CA THR A 61 -7.63 -11.03 1.35
C THR A 61 -8.11 -11.31 -0.07
N GLU A 62 -7.23 -11.19 -1.06
CA GLU A 62 -7.54 -11.61 -2.43
C GLU A 62 -8.01 -13.07 -2.50
N GLY A 63 -7.39 -13.97 -1.72
CA GLY A 63 -7.79 -15.37 -1.64
C GLY A 63 -9.24 -15.54 -1.16
N HIS A 64 -9.65 -14.77 -0.15
CA HIS A 64 -11.01 -14.78 0.38
C HIS A 64 -12.03 -14.20 -0.63
N CYS A 65 -11.66 -13.12 -1.32
CA CYS A 65 -12.49 -12.58 -2.41
C CYS A 65 -12.67 -13.60 -3.54
N ARG A 66 -11.61 -14.33 -3.92
CA ARG A 66 -11.69 -15.40 -4.93
C ARG A 66 -12.60 -16.55 -4.48
N GLN A 67 -12.53 -16.96 -3.20
CA GLN A 67 -13.40 -18.00 -2.63
C GLN A 67 -14.88 -17.62 -2.74
N LEU A 68 -15.23 -16.36 -2.49
CA LEU A 68 -16.59 -15.85 -2.57
C LEU A 68 -17.04 -15.46 -4.00
N ASN A 69 -16.18 -15.63 -5.01
CA ASN A 69 -16.39 -15.11 -6.37
C ASN A 69 -16.77 -13.62 -6.36
N LEU A 70 -16.01 -12.82 -5.61
CA LEU A 70 -16.31 -11.43 -5.33
C LEU A 70 -15.35 -10.49 -6.09
N PRO A 71 -15.74 -10.00 -7.28
CA PRO A 71 -14.88 -9.13 -8.09
C PRO A 71 -14.85 -7.69 -7.58
N LEU A 72 -13.87 -6.91 -8.05
CA LEU A 72 -13.85 -5.45 -7.89
C LEU A 72 -15.09 -4.83 -8.54
N MET A 73 -15.66 -3.80 -7.89
CA MET A 73 -16.87 -3.14 -8.41
C MET A 73 -16.60 -2.27 -9.65
N VAL A 74 -15.35 -1.84 -9.84
CA VAL A 74 -14.91 -1.07 -11.01
C VAL A 74 -13.69 -1.72 -11.64
N THR A 75 -13.65 -1.76 -12.97
CA THR A 75 -12.51 -2.28 -13.74
C THR A 75 -11.35 -1.30 -13.78
N THR A 76 -11.63 0.00 -13.81
CA THR A 76 -10.62 1.07 -13.77
C THR A 76 -10.83 1.94 -12.53
N ASN A 77 -10.07 1.67 -11.48
CA ASN A 77 -10.12 2.47 -10.26
C ASN A 77 -9.46 3.84 -10.50
N ARG A 78 -10.27 4.91 -10.43
CA ARG A 78 -9.80 6.29 -10.60
C ARG A 78 -9.56 7.02 -9.27
N SER A 79 -9.80 6.35 -8.13
CA SER A 79 -9.58 6.91 -6.79
C SER A 79 -8.10 7.25 -6.58
N PRO A 80 -7.76 8.42 -6.00
CA PRO A 80 -6.39 8.77 -5.68
C PRO A 80 -5.68 7.75 -4.79
N MET A 81 -6.41 7.16 -3.84
CA MET A 81 -5.85 6.20 -2.86
C MET A 81 -5.93 4.75 -3.32
N GLY A 82 -6.57 4.49 -4.47
CA GLY A 82 -6.66 3.16 -5.07
C GLY A 82 -7.37 2.12 -4.17
N THR A 83 -8.29 2.54 -3.30
CA THR A 83 -9.02 1.63 -2.40
C THR A 83 -9.87 0.65 -3.21
N ASN A 84 -9.67 -0.64 -2.97
CA ASN A 84 -10.18 -1.74 -3.80
C ASN A 84 -11.54 -2.22 -3.32
N PHE A 85 -12.57 -1.42 -3.59
CA PHE A 85 -13.95 -1.85 -3.35
C PHE A 85 -14.33 -3.01 -4.27
N THR A 86 -14.89 -4.04 -3.65
CA THR A 86 -15.61 -5.11 -4.35
C THR A 86 -17.10 -4.76 -4.45
N LEU A 87 -17.88 -5.62 -5.11
CA LEU A 87 -19.34 -5.51 -5.06
C LEU A 87 -19.83 -5.58 -3.62
N SER A 88 -20.80 -4.74 -3.24
CA SER A 88 -21.39 -4.82 -1.90
C SER A 88 -22.16 -6.12 -1.73
N ILE A 89 -22.17 -6.64 -0.49
CA ILE A 89 -22.69 -7.96 -0.18
C ILE A 89 -23.74 -7.92 0.93
N GLU A 90 -24.62 -8.91 0.91
CA GLU A 90 -25.57 -9.25 1.96
C GLU A 90 -25.52 -10.76 2.23
N ALA A 91 -25.81 -11.24 3.45
CA ALA A 91 -26.03 -12.67 3.68
C ALA A 91 -27.23 -13.17 2.86
N ALA A 92 -27.11 -14.35 2.26
CA ALA A 92 -28.18 -14.92 1.43
C ALA A 92 -29.42 -15.36 2.24
N SER A 93 -29.29 -15.51 3.55
CA SER A 93 -30.37 -15.94 4.45
C SER A 93 -30.31 -15.16 5.77
N GLY A 94 -31.30 -15.37 6.65
CA GLY A 94 -31.29 -14.93 8.06
C GLY A 94 -31.11 -13.42 8.30
N VAL A 95 -31.36 -12.62 7.28
CA VAL A 95 -31.40 -11.16 7.30
C VAL A 95 -32.75 -10.71 6.74
N THR A 96 -33.09 -9.44 6.95
CA THR A 96 -34.34 -8.84 6.45
C THR A 96 -34.05 -7.87 5.33
N THR A 97 -33.83 -6.59 5.65
CA THR A 97 -33.44 -5.56 4.70
C THR A 97 -31.93 -5.46 4.54
N GLY A 98 -31.15 -6.05 5.46
CA GLY A 98 -29.69 -6.03 5.39
C GLY A 98 -29.02 -4.89 6.16
N ILE A 99 -29.70 -3.75 6.34
CA ILE A 99 -29.08 -2.54 6.91
C ILE A 99 -28.95 -2.55 8.43
N SER A 100 -29.74 -3.38 9.12
CA SER A 100 -29.74 -3.43 10.59
C SER A 100 -28.36 -3.81 11.12
N ALA A 101 -28.04 -3.44 12.36
CA ALA A 101 -26.75 -3.84 12.95
C ALA A 101 -26.62 -5.37 13.07
N GLY A 102 -27.73 -6.07 13.34
CA GLY A 102 -27.79 -7.53 13.38
C GLY A 102 -27.59 -8.16 12.00
N ASP A 103 -28.24 -7.60 10.97
CA ASP A 103 -28.16 -8.09 9.59
C ASP A 103 -26.73 -7.92 9.05
N ARG A 104 -26.15 -6.72 9.19
CA ARG A 104 -24.76 -6.44 8.80
C ARG A 104 -23.74 -7.32 9.54
N ALA A 105 -23.92 -7.54 10.85
CA ALA A 105 -23.05 -8.45 11.59
C ALA A 105 -23.20 -9.91 11.10
N ARG A 106 -24.41 -10.33 10.72
CA ARG A 106 -24.63 -11.66 10.11
C ARG A 106 -23.94 -11.77 8.76
N THR A 107 -24.07 -10.77 7.91
CA THR A 107 -23.42 -10.68 6.60
C THR A 107 -21.90 -10.80 6.71
N VAL A 108 -21.28 -10.07 7.66
CA VAL A 108 -19.83 -10.21 7.90
C VAL A 108 -19.47 -11.63 8.33
N ARG A 109 -20.21 -12.24 9.26
CA ARG A 109 -19.92 -13.60 9.74
C ARG A 109 -20.05 -14.63 8.62
N GLU A 110 -21.13 -14.60 7.83
CA GLU A 110 -21.28 -15.53 6.71
C GLU A 110 -20.18 -15.36 5.67
N ALA A 111 -19.83 -14.11 5.34
CA ALA A 111 -18.77 -13.82 4.38
C ALA A 111 -17.38 -14.25 4.86
N THR A 112 -17.13 -14.34 6.17
CA THR A 112 -15.77 -14.61 6.72
C THR A 112 -15.57 -16.02 7.26
N ARG A 113 -16.57 -16.89 7.16
CA ARG A 113 -16.40 -18.31 7.49
C ARG A 113 -15.31 -18.95 6.62
N ILE A 114 -14.55 -19.86 7.22
CA ILE A 114 -13.49 -20.61 6.52
C ILE A 114 -14.04 -21.41 5.33
N ASP A 115 -15.27 -21.89 5.44
CA ASP A 115 -15.98 -22.70 4.44
C ASP A 115 -17.03 -21.90 3.65
N ALA A 116 -16.98 -20.56 3.72
CA ALA A 116 -17.94 -19.69 3.03
C ALA A 116 -17.93 -19.94 1.52
N LYS A 117 -19.10 -19.94 0.91
CA LYS A 117 -19.29 -20.15 -0.53
C LYS A 117 -19.90 -18.91 -1.18
N PRO A 118 -19.77 -18.75 -2.50
CA PRO A 118 -20.43 -17.67 -3.23
C PRO A 118 -21.95 -17.61 -2.98
N GLU A 119 -22.60 -18.76 -2.77
CA GLU A 119 -24.05 -18.85 -2.54
C GLU A 119 -24.49 -18.38 -1.13
N ASP A 120 -23.55 -18.25 -0.18
CA ASP A 120 -23.86 -17.79 1.18
C ASP A 120 -24.05 -16.27 1.26
N ILE A 121 -23.68 -15.55 0.19
CA ILE A 121 -23.84 -14.11 0.05
C ILE A 121 -24.61 -13.75 -1.23
N THR A 122 -25.24 -12.58 -1.25
CA THR A 122 -25.86 -11.99 -2.44
C THR A 122 -25.26 -10.63 -2.73
N GLN A 123 -25.37 -10.16 -3.98
CA GLN A 123 -24.98 -8.83 -4.40
C GLN A 123 -26.14 -8.15 -5.16
N PRO A 124 -26.40 -6.84 -4.97
CA PRO A 124 -25.74 -5.94 -4.01
C PRO A 124 -26.22 -6.16 -2.56
N GLY A 125 -25.57 -5.49 -1.61
CA GLY A 125 -25.97 -5.46 -0.20
C GLY A 125 -25.42 -4.27 0.59
N HIS A 126 -25.44 -4.34 1.93
CA HIS A 126 -25.11 -3.23 2.83
C HIS A 126 -23.78 -3.38 3.59
N ILE A 127 -23.02 -4.44 3.34
CA ILE A 127 -21.60 -4.52 3.72
C ILE A 127 -20.76 -4.27 2.47
N PHE A 128 -19.69 -3.48 2.61
CA PHE A 128 -18.80 -3.10 1.50
C PHE A 128 -17.44 -3.77 1.66
N PRO A 129 -17.17 -4.90 0.99
CA PRO A 129 -15.89 -5.56 1.16
C PRO A 129 -14.79 -4.87 0.37
N LEU A 130 -13.62 -4.79 0.98
CA LEU A 130 -12.40 -4.20 0.46
C LEU A 130 -11.35 -5.29 0.28
N MET A 131 -10.83 -5.43 -0.94
CA MET A 131 -9.82 -6.44 -1.25
C MET A 131 -8.42 -5.92 -0.94
N ALA A 132 -7.79 -6.50 0.09
CA ALA A 132 -6.41 -6.24 0.44
C ALA A 132 -5.46 -6.78 -0.65
N GLN A 133 -4.40 -6.02 -0.91
CA GLN A 133 -3.33 -6.47 -1.81
C GLN A 133 -2.50 -7.59 -1.20
N ASN A 134 -2.03 -8.52 -2.03
CA ASN A 134 -1.06 -9.53 -1.60
C ASN A 134 0.20 -8.86 -1.04
N GLY A 135 0.69 -9.36 0.09
CA GLY A 135 1.78 -8.75 0.84
C GLY A 135 1.34 -7.79 1.94
N GLY A 136 0.05 -7.40 2.00
CA GLY A 136 -0.51 -6.56 3.06
C GLY A 136 0.17 -5.20 3.13
N VAL A 137 0.41 -4.69 4.34
CA VAL A 137 0.98 -3.34 4.55
C VAL A 137 2.39 -3.16 3.97
N LEU A 138 3.11 -4.27 3.76
CA LEU A 138 4.42 -4.25 3.10
C LEU A 138 4.32 -3.96 1.59
N ALA A 139 3.16 -4.21 0.98
CA ALA A 139 2.88 -3.88 -0.41
C ALA A 139 2.12 -2.54 -0.54
N ARG A 140 1.09 -2.31 0.30
CA ARG A 140 0.29 -1.09 0.32
C ARG A 140 -0.05 -0.69 1.75
N ALA A 141 0.40 0.49 2.17
CA ALA A 141 0.17 1.03 3.51
C ALA A 141 -1.25 1.61 3.71
N GLY A 142 -2.31 0.79 3.61
CA GLY A 142 -3.69 1.23 3.81
C GLY A 142 -4.44 0.49 4.93
N HIS A 143 -5.53 1.07 5.42
CA HIS A 143 -6.39 0.46 6.46
C HIS A 143 -6.92 -0.92 6.05
N THR A 144 -7.21 -1.12 4.75
CA THR A 144 -7.61 -2.42 4.19
C THR A 144 -6.56 -3.51 4.47
N GLU A 145 -5.30 -3.24 4.12
CA GLU A 145 -4.21 -4.18 4.34
C GLU A 145 -3.90 -4.35 5.82
N ALA A 146 -3.88 -3.25 6.58
CA ALA A 146 -3.56 -3.26 7.99
C ALA A 146 -4.57 -4.06 8.81
N GLY A 147 -5.86 -3.98 8.46
CA GLY A 147 -6.91 -4.80 9.04
C GLY A 147 -6.64 -6.31 8.86
N CYS A 148 -6.49 -6.75 7.60
CA CYS A 148 -6.20 -8.16 7.30
C CYS A 148 -4.92 -8.65 7.99
N ASP A 149 -3.86 -7.85 7.99
CA ASP A 149 -2.58 -8.20 8.61
C ASP A 149 -2.69 -8.32 10.15
N LEU A 150 -3.38 -7.41 10.82
CA LEU A 150 -3.58 -7.50 12.27
C LEU A 150 -4.33 -8.77 12.67
N ALA A 151 -5.40 -9.12 11.94
CA ALA A 151 -6.14 -10.34 12.19
C ALA A 151 -5.28 -11.59 11.93
N GLY A 152 -4.47 -11.59 10.86
CA GLY A 152 -3.51 -12.64 10.57
C GLY A 152 -2.43 -12.80 11.67
N LEU A 153 -1.84 -11.70 12.13
CA LEU A 153 -0.86 -11.70 13.23
C LEU A 153 -1.47 -12.16 14.56
N ALA A 154 -2.78 -11.92 14.77
CA ALA A 154 -3.52 -12.42 15.92
C ALA A 154 -3.81 -13.93 15.86
N GLY A 155 -3.55 -14.59 14.73
CA GLY A 155 -3.84 -16.00 14.48
C GLY A 155 -5.33 -16.26 14.19
N LEU A 156 -6.04 -15.25 13.69
CA LEU A 156 -7.45 -15.32 13.32
C LEU A 156 -7.60 -15.39 11.80
N THR A 157 -8.83 -15.54 11.33
CA THR A 157 -9.15 -15.33 9.91
C THR A 157 -8.66 -13.94 9.47
N PRO A 158 -7.83 -13.79 8.41
CA PRO A 158 -7.30 -12.50 7.93
C PRO A 158 -8.37 -11.58 7.30
N ALA A 159 -9.34 -11.17 8.11
CA ALA A 159 -10.47 -10.33 7.75
C ALA A 159 -10.87 -9.46 8.94
N THR A 160 -11.18 -8.19 8.70
CA THR A 160 -11.61 -7.24 9.73
C THR A 160 -12.78 -6.40 9.26
N VAL A 161 -13.54 -5.87 10.22
CA VAL A 161 -14.48 -4.80 9.96
C VAL A 161 -13.81 -3.49 10.33
N ILE A 162 -13.82 -2.54 9.39
CA ILE A 162 -13.28 -1.20 9.59
C ILE A 162 -14.35 -0.14 9.43
N CYS A 163 -14.20 0.99 10.12
CA CYS A 163 -15.08 2.13 10.02
C CYS A 163 -14.32 3.41 10.38
N GLU A 164 -14.28 4.36 9.46
CA GLU A 164 -13.62 5.64 9.69
C GLU A 164 -14.32 6.41 10.83
N ILE A 165 -13.54 7.17 11.61
CA ILE A 165 -14.06 7.94 12.74
C ILE A 165 -14.28 9.40 12.33
N LEU A 166 -15.54 9.83 12.36
CA LEU A 166 -15.96 11.21 12.14
C LEU A 166 -16.18 11.91 13.48
N LYS A 167 -15.86 13.20 13.53
CA LYS A 167 -16.27 14.11 14.60
C LYS A 167 -17.77 14.35 14.58
N GLU A 168 -18.29 14.97 15.63
CA GLU A 168 -19.71 15.28 15.74
C GLU A 168 -20.21 16.25 14.67
N ASP A 169 -19.33 17.11 14.16
CA ASP A 169 -19.60 18.06 13.07
C ASP A 169 -19.58 17.43 11.67
N GLY A 170 -19.30 16.12 11.58
CA GLY A 170 -19.23 15.37 10.32
C GLY A 170 -17.89 15.43 9.60
N ASN A 171 -16.91 16.17 10.10
CA ASN A 171 -15.54 16.14 9.56
C ASN A 171 -14.77 14.93 10.10
N MET A 172 -13.72 14.50 9.39
CA MET A 172 -12.82 13.44 9.86
C MET A 172 -12.15 13.79 11.18
N ALA A 173 -12.09 12.82 12.11
CA ALA A 173 -11.31 12.93 13.33
C ALA A 173 -9.82 12.79 13.03
N ARG A 174 -9.00 13.70 13.56
CA ARG A 174 -7.53 13.64 13.44
C ARG A 174 -6.92 13.16 14.74
N LEU A 175 -5.62 12.89 14.76
CA LEU A 175 -4.95 12.29 15.93
C LEU A 175 -5.33 12.91 17.29
N PRO A 176 -5.39 14.25 17.48
CA PRO A 176 -5.82 14.84 18.75
C PRO A 176 -7.27 14.50 19.16
N ASP A 177 -8.17 14.37 18.19
CA ASP A 177 -9.56 13.96 18.41
C ASP A 177 -9.63 12.46 18.72
N LEU A 178 -8.85 11.66 18.00
CA LEU A 178 -8.77 10.21 18.16
C LEU A 178 -8.24 9.81 19.54
N ILE A 179 -7.33 10.59 20.12
CA ILE A 179 -6.85 10.39 21.51
C ILE A 179 -8.01 10.54 22.49
N GLN A 180 -8.79 11.61 22.37
CA GLN A 180 -9.95 11.84 23.24
C GLN A 180 -11.02 10.76 23.04
N PHE A 181 -11.25 10.36 21.80
CA PHE A 181 -12.16 9.27 21.45
C PHE A 181 -11.71 7.93 22.06
N ALA A 182 -10.42 7.61 21.94
CA ALA A 182 -9.79 6.40 22.46
C ALA A 182 -9.89 6.34 23.99
N GLU A 183 -9.61 7.44 24.69
CA GLU A 183 -9.76 7.53 26.15
C GLU A 183 -11.21 7.34 26.59
N LYS A 184 -12.16 8.02 25.94
CA LYS A 184 -13.59 7.93 26.23
C LYS A 184 -14.12 6.50 26.09
N HIS A 185 -13.66 5.79 25.05
CA HIS A 185 -14.14 4.46 24.70
C HIS A 185 -13.20 3.33 25.14
N GLN A 186 -12.10 3.65 25.84
CA GLN A 186 -11.10 2.71 26.33
C GLN A 186 -10.49 1.84 25.23
N LEU A 187 -10.17 2.45 24.08
CA LEU A 187 -9.56 1.80 22.93
C LEU A 187 -8.06 2.15 22.86
N LYS A 188 -7.25 1.23 22.34
CA LYS A 188 -5.85 1.52 22.02
C LYS A 188 -5.72 2.09 20.61
N ILE A 189 -4.73 2.95 20.42
CA ILE A 189 -4.35 3.51 19.11
C ILE A 189 -3.03 2.87 18.67
N GLY A 190 -2.99 2.33 17.45
CA GLY A 190 -1.78 1.89 16.76
C GLY A 190 -1.59 2.66 15.45
N THR A 191 -0.39 2.59 14.87
CA THR A 191 -0.10 3.19 13.57
C THR A 191 0.19 2.13 12.51
N ILE A 192 -0.19 2.39 11.26
CA ILE A 192 0.18 1.52 10.13
C ILE A 192 1.71 1.50 9.96
N ALA A 193 2.41 2.60 10.25
CA ALA A 193 3.86 2.66 10.18
C ALA A 193 4.55 1.70 11.18
N ASP A 194 4.04 1.61 12.43
CA ASP A 194 4.55 0.65 13.42
C ASP A 194 4.27 -0.79 13.00
N LEU A 195 3.13 -1.05 12.35
CA LEU A 195 2.80 -2.36 11.79
C LEU A 195 3.75 -2.75 10.65
N ILE A 196 4.04 -1.82 9.73
CA ILE A 196 5.06 -2.01 8.68
C ILE A 196 6.42 -2.26 9.29
N GLN A 197 6.81 -1.49 10.31
CA GLN A 197 8.09 -1.65 10.99
C GLN A 197 8.21 -3.01 11.66
N HIS A 198 7.14 -3.46 12.32
CA HIS A 198 7.10 -4.76 12.96
C HIS A 198 7.24 -5.90 11.95
N ARG A 199 6.42 -5.91 10.90
CA ARG A 199 6.47 -6.95 9.86
C ARG A 199 7.80 -6.93 9.11
N SER A 200 8.31 -5.75 8.72
CA SER A 200 9.53 -5.63 7.92
C SER A 200 10.82 -6.03 8.64
N ARG A 201 10.79 -6.26 9.96
CA ARG A 201 11.92 -6.80 10.73
C ARG A 201 12.15 -8.29 10.47
N THR A 202 11.09 -9.04 10.17
CA THR A 202 11.15 -10.50 10.02
C THR A 202 10.68 -10.98 8.64
N GLU A 203 10.00 -10.12 7.90
CA GLU A 203 9.40 -10.45 6.61
C GLU A 203 10.00 -9.60 5.49
N SER A 204 10.09 -10.18 4.29
CA SER A 204 10.44 -9.48 3.06
C SER A 204 9.67 -10.07 1.89
N LEU A 205 9.04 -9.20 1.11
CA LEU A 205 8.34 -9.51 -0.13
C LEU A 205 9.29 -9.73 -1.31
N VAL A 206 10.55 -9.30 -1.16
CA VAL A 206 11.57 -9.43 -2.21
C VAL A 206 12.69 -10.37 -1.79
N THR A 207 13.36 -10.96 -2.77
CA THR A 207 14.56 -11.77 -2.53
C THR A 207 15.59 -11.47 -3.60
N ARG A 208 16.80 -11.10 -3.18
CA ARG A 208 17.94 -10.91 -4.10
C ARG A 208 18.34 -12.27 -4.67
N VAL A 209 18.23 -12.44 -5.98
CA VAL A 209 18.49 -13.72 -6.66
C VAL A 209 19.81 -13.77 -7.42
N SER A 210 20.33 -12.63 -7.85
CA SER A 210 21.62 -12.58 -8.53
C SER A 210 22.28 -11.20 -8.41
N GLU A 211 23.61 -11.20 -8.50
CA GLU A 211 24.45 -10.00 -8.59
C GLU A 211 25.49 -10.22 -9.69
N ARG A 212 25.70 -9.23 -10.56
CA ARG A 212 26.81 -9.21 -11.52
C ARG A 212 27.23 -7.80 -11.86
N THR A 213 28.48 -7.63 -12.29
CA THR A 213 28.95 -6.37 -12.85
C THR A 213 28.51 -6.21 -14.31
N ILE A 214 28.10 -4.99 -14.68
CA ILE A 214 27.78 -4.62 -16.06
C ILE A 214 28.49 -3.33 -16.48
N GLN A 215 28.68 -3.15 -17.78
CA GLN A 215 29.15 -1.90 -18.37
C GLN A 215 27.96 -1.13 -18.95
N THR A 216 27.85 0.14 -18.57
CA THR A 216 26.86 1.09 -19.11
C THR A 216 27.59 2.16 -19.93
N THR A 217 26.84 3.04 -20.59
CA THR A 217 27.36 4.25 -21.24
C THR A 217 28.12 5.16 -20.26
N HIS A 218 27.81 5.06 -18.96
CA HIS A 218 28.40 5.86 -17.87
C HIS A 218 29.34 5.03 -16.98
N GLY A 219 29.90 3.94 -17.55
CA GLY A 219 30.87 3.08 -16.89
C GLY A 219 30.26 1.93 -16.09
N GLU A 220 31.04 1.40 -15.16
CA GLU A 220 30.72 0.16 -14.45
C GLU A 220 29.67 0.35 -13.34
N PHE A 221 28.68 -0.56 -13.30
CA PHE A 221 27.67 -0.67 -12.25
C PHE A 221 27.51 -2.14 -11.82
N ARG A 222 27.06 -2.36 -10.58
CA ARG A 222 26.58 -3.67 -10.12
C ARG A 222 25.09 -3.78 -10.41
N LEU A 223 24.72 -4.81 -11.16
CA LEU A 223 23.34 -5.19 -11.45
C LEU A 223 22.89 -6.27 -10.48
N PHE A 224 21.82 -5.99 -9.76
CA PHE A 224 21.10 -6.93 -8.92
C PHE A 224 19.76 -7.30 -9.58
N ALA A 225 19.34 -8.54 -9.40
CA ALA A 225 17.99 -8.98 -9.69
C ALA A 225 17.27 -9.35 -8.39
N TYR A 226 16.04 -8.88 -8.25
CA TYR A 226 15.17 -9.15 -7.12
C TYR A 226 13.91 -9.84 -7.59
N LEU A 227 13.58 -10.98 -6.98
CA LEU A 227 12.30 -11.66 -7.18
C LEU A 227 11.27 -11.08 -6.19
N ASP A 228 10.16 -10.58 -6.72
CA ASP A 228 8.97 -10.20 -5.95
C ASP A 228 8.05 -11.41 -5.79
N LYS A 229 7.83 -11.81 -4.54
CA LYS A 229 7.02 -12.97 -4.17
C LYS A 229 5.52 -12.77 -4.35
N THR A 230 5.06 -11.52 -4.43
CA THR A 230 3.63 -11.19 -4.49
C THR A 230 3.05 -11.38 -5.89
N ILE A 231 3.82 -11.03 -6.92
CA ILE A 231 3.41 -11.09 -8.33
C ILE A 231 4.30 -12.00 -9.17
N ASN A 232 5.30 -12.66 -8.55
CA ASN A 232 6.29 -13.50 -9.23
C ASN A 232 6.98 -12.79 -10.39
N ALA A 233 7.43 -11.55 -10.14
CA ALA A 233 8.11 -10.70 -11.10
C ALA A 233 9.57 -10.46 -10.71
N THR A 234 10.40 -10.09 -11.69
CA THR A 234 11.81 -9.73 -11.45
C THR A 234 12.01 -8.23 -11.61
N HIS A 235 12.52 -7.58 -10.58
CA HIS A 235 12.98 -6.20 -10.63
C HIS A 235 14.50 -6.16 -10.79
N LEU A 236 14.99 -5.14 -11.51
CA LEU A 236 16.42 -4.93 -11.72
C LEU A 236 16.88 -3.71 -10.94
N VAL A 237 18.09 -3.76 -10.41
CA VAL A 237 18.64 -2.65 -9.62
C VAL A 237 20.09 -2.43 -10.01
N LEU A 238 20.44 -1.18 -10.32
CA LEU A 238 21.80 -0.77 -10.62
C LEU A 238 22.38 -0.03 -9.43
N VAL A 239 23.58 -0.41 -9.00
CA VAL A 239 24.26 0.20 -7.85
C VAL A 239 25.66 0.65 -8.25
N LYS A 240 25.98 1.89 -7.91
CA LYS A 240 27.33 2.45 -7.99
C LYS A 240 27.90 2.56 -6.58
N GLY A 241 29.16 2.17 -6.41
CA GLY A 241 29.88 2.33 -5.15
C GLY A 241 29.38 1.41 -4.02
N GLN A 242 29.72 1.80 -2.79
CA GLN A 242 29.31 1.14 -1.55
C GLN A 242 28.27 2.00 -0.84
N ILE A 243 27.15 1.40 -0.46
CA ILE A 243 26.06 2.09 0.22
C ILE A 243 26.31 2.07 1.73
N ASN A 244 26.22 3.25 2.34
CA ASN A 244 26.30 3.44 3.78
C ASN A 244 25.00 4.11 4.25
N PRO A 245 24.27 3.54 5.22
CA PRO A 245 22.96 4.06 5.64
C PRO A 245 23.04 5.46 6.24
N GLU A 246 24.18 5.84 6.81
CA GLU A 246 24.42 7.15 7.43
C GLU A 246 24.75 8.24 6.40
N ILE A 247 25.08 7.86 5.17
CA ILE A 247 25.47 8.79 4.10
C ILE A 247 24.32 8.90 3.09
N GLU A 248 23.98 10.12 2.72
CA GLU A 248 22.94 10.38 1.74
C GLU A 248 23.26 9.70 0.40
N THR A 249 22.39 8.77 0.00
CA THR A 249 22.52 8.00 -1.25
C THR A 249 21.61 8.59 -2.34
N LEU A 250 22.14 8.80 -3.55
CA LEU A 250 21.30 9.18 -4.70
C LEU A 250 20.46 7.98 -5.14
N VAL A 251 19.14 8.16 -5.21
CA VAL A 251 18.22 7.07 -5.52
C VAL A 251 17.26 7.48 -6.65
N ARG A 252 17.16 6.63 -7.67
CA ARG A 252 16.12 6.70 -8.71
C ARG A 252 15.25 5.46 -8.61
N VAL A 253 13.96 5.63 -8.39
CA VAL A 253 12.98 4.55 -8.61
C VAL A 253 12.29 4.83 -9.94
N HIS A 254 12.45 3.93 -10.90
CA HIS A 254 11.94 4.05 -12.26
C HIS A 254 10.78 3.08 -12.48
N GLU A 255 9.58 3.62 -12.66
CA GLU A 255 8.35 2.86 -12.88
C GLU A 255 7.35 3.67 -13.73
N PRO A 256 6.66 3.04 -14.70
CA PRO A 256 6.91 1.69 -15.19
C PRO A 256 8.20 1.63 -16.01
N LEU A 257 8.91 0.49 -15.96
CA LEU A 257 10.00 0.21 -16.89
C LEU A 257 9.44 -0.27 -18.23
N SER A 258 9.91 0.30 -19.33
CA SER A 258 9.68 -0.20 -20.70
C SER A 258 11.00 -0.33 -21.48
N VAL A 259 10.95 -1.10 -22.56
CA VAL A 259 12.06 -1.16 -23.53
C VAL A 259 12.31 0.20 -24.19
N ILE A 260 11.29 1.05 -24.33
CA ILE A 260 11.43 2.38 -24.94
C ILE A 260 12.33 3.29 -24.11
N ASP A 261 12.33 3.15 -22.77
CA ASP A 261 13.22 3.90 -21.87
C ASP A 261 14.71 3.64 -22.13
N LEU A 262 15.04 2.52 -22.78
CA LEU A 262 16.41 2.14 -23.14
C LEU A 262 16.76 2.51 -24.59
N LEU A 263 15.76 2.70 -25.44
CA LEU A 263 15.93 2.99 -26.87
C LEU A 263 15.88 4.49 -27.16
N ASP A 264 15.00 5.22 -26.47
CA ASP A 264 14.77 6.65 -26.68
C ASP A 264 15.10 7.44 -25.41
N ILE A 265 16.30 8.00 -25.38
CA ILE A 265 16.76 8.87 -24.28
C ILE A 265 16.05 10.22 -24.26
N SER A 266 15.37 10.59 -25.35
CA SER A 266 14.63 11.85 -25.48
C SER A 266 13.18 11.75 -25.01
N ASP A 267 12.71 10.54 -24.70
CA ASP A 267 11.36 10.31 -24.18
C ASP A 267 11.16 11.06 -22.86
N ASP A 268 10.09 11.84 -22.79
CA ASP A 268 9.84 12.77 -21.70
C ASP A 268 8.83 12.27 -20.68
N ILE A 269 8.31 11.05 -20.88
CA ILE A 269 7.35 10.35 -20.01
C ILE A 269 7.82 10.37 -18.55
N HIS A 270 9.09 10.08 -18.29
CA HIS A 270 9.66 10.10 -16.95
C HIS A 270 10.32 11.45 -16.62
N SER A 271 10.26 11.85 -15.35
CA SER A 271 10.95 13.06 -14.87
C SER A 271 12.46 13.03 -15.13
N TRP A 272 13.05 11.84 -15.05
CA TRP A 272 14.46 11.55 -15.27
C TRP A 272 14.52 10.32 -16.19
N SER A 273 15.30 10.38 -17.25
CA SER A 273 15.59 9.18 -18.06
C SER A 273 16.54 8.24 -17.33
N ILE A 274 16.61 6.98 -17.76
CA ILE A 274 17.57 6.02 -17.20
C ILE A 274 19.01 6.49 -17.46
N ASP A 275 19.27 7.06 -18.64
CA ASP A 275 20.59 7.57 -19.03
C ASP A 275 21.02 8.77 -18.16
N GLU A 276 20.12 9.74 -17.93
CA GLU A 276 20.40 10.89 -17.05
C GLU A 276 20.68 10.45 -15.61
N ALA A 277 19.90 9.50 -15.10
CA ALA A 277 20.10 8.96 -13.76
C ALA A 277 21.43 8.19 -13.64
N LEU A 278 21.80 7.41 -14.66
CA LEU A 278 23.09 6.72 -14.73
C LEU A 278 24.25 7.71 -14.72
N SER A 279 24.18 8.77 -15.54
CA SER A 279 25.20 9.81 -15.61
C SER A 279 25.42 10.48 -14.26
N VAL A 280 24.35 10.97 -13.62
CA VAL A 280 24.43 11.67 -12.33
C VAL A 280 24.95 10.78 -11.21
N ILE A 281 24.53 9.51 -11.17
CA ILE A 281 25.00 8.56 -10.15
C ILE A 281 26.45 8.13 -10.41
N ALA A 282 26.85 8.01 -11.68
CA ALA A 282 28.23 7.71 -12.04
C ALA A 282 29.18 8.84 -11.59
N ASP A 283 28.81 10.10 -11.85
CA ASP A 283 29.57 11.29 -11.45
C ASP A 283 29.69 11.42 -9.92
N ALA A 284 28.63 11.08 -9.19
CA ALA A 284 28.63 11.09 -7.72
C ALA A 284 29.43 9.93 -7.10
N GLY A 285 29.66 8.85 -7.85
CA GLY A 285 30.39 7.66 -7.41
C GLY A 285 29.61 6.73 -6.45
N CYS A 286 28.41 7.12 -6.02
CA CYS A 286 27.54 6.33 -5.14
C CYS A 286 26.07 6.58 -5.45
N GLY A 287 25.28 5.51 -5.60
CA GLY A 287 23.84 5.62 -5.82
C GLY A 287 23.18 4.33 -6.29
N VAL A 288 21.84 4.36 -6.34
CA VAL A 288 20.97 3.23 -6.66
C VAL A 288 19.92 3.63 -7.69
N ILE A 289 19.74 2.84 -8.74
CA ILE A 289 18.61 2.93 -9.67
C ILE A 289 17.79 1.64 -9.56
N VAL A 290 16.59 1.74 -9.02
CA VAL A 290 15.62 0.64 -8.94
C VAL A 290 14.72 0.69 -10.17
N LEU A 291 14.77 -0.33 -11.01
CA LEU A 291 13.94 -0.51 -12.19
C LEU A 291 12.80 -1.48 -11.85
N LEU A 292 11.63 -0.92 -11.53
CA LEU A 292 10.49 -1.73 -11.15
C LEU A 292 9.80 -2.26 -12.41
N TYR A 293 9.91 -3.56 -12.61
CA TYR A 293 9.09 -4.26 -13.60
C TYR A 293 7.61 -4.14 -13.27
N LYS A 294 6.85 -3.70 -14.27
CA LYS A 294 5.40 -3.78 -14.33
C LYS A 294 5.05 -4.41 -15.68
N ARG A 295 4.06 -5.31 -15.71
CA ARG A 295 3.59 -5.87 -16.97
C ARG A 295 3.06 -4.75 -17.86
N GLU A 296 3.75 -4.51 -18.98
CA GLU A 296 3.34 -3.57 -20.03
C GLU A 296 2.34 -4.30 -20.94
N ASN A 297 1.16 -3.69 -21.16
CA ASN A 297 0.19 -4.26 -22.08
C ASN A 297 0.56 -3.89 -23.53
N PRO A 298 0.15 -4.70 -24.53
CA PRO A 298 0.42 -4.40 -25.94
C PRO A 298 -0.06 -3.00 -26.37
N GLU A 299 -1.20 -2.56 -25.84
CA GLU A 299 -1.75 -1.22 -26.10
C GLU A 299 -0.87 -0.11 -25.53
N ASP A 300 -0.35 -0.28 -24.31
CA ASP A 300 0.54 0.69 -23.67
C ASP A 300 1.85 0.83 -24.47
N LEU A 301 2.43 -0.29 -24.90
CA LEU A 301 3.64 -0.29 -25.72
C LEU A 301 3.41 0.35 -27.08
N LEU A 302 2.28 0.04 -27.74
CA LEU A 302 1.92 0.62 -29.04
C LEU A 302 1.69 2.13 -28.93
N GLU A 303 1.02 2.58 -27.87
CA GLU A 303 0.83 4.01 -27.59
C GLU A 303 2.18 4.69 -27.41
N ARG A 304 3.08 4.13 -26.60
CA ARG A 304 4.42 4.69 -26.41
C ARG A 304 5.23 4.72 -27.72
N ALA A 305 5.18 3.65 -28.51
CA ALA A 305 5.92 3.55 -29.78
C ALA A 305 5.40 4.47 -30.88
N SER A 306 4.15 4.94 -30.78
CA SER A 306 3.51 5.83 -31.76
C SER A 306 3.48 7.30 -31.34
N ARG A 307 4.08 7.65 -30.18
CA ARG A 307 4.17 9.04 -29.71
C ARG A 307 4.93 9.90 -30.70
N THR A 308 4.40 11.09 -30.92
CA THR A 308 5.03 12.20 -31.63
C THR A 308 5.21 13.38 -30.69
N GLU A 309 6.06 14.36 -31.05
CA GLU A 309 6.28 15.58 -30.25
C GLU A 309 4.98 16.36 -29.94
N SER A 310 3.92 16.19 -30.74
CA SER A 310 2.61 16.81 -30.55
C SER A 310 1.66 16.02 -29.64
N SER A 311 2.09 14.86 -29.13
CA SER A 311 1.25 14.00 -28.29
C SER A 311 1.07 14.63 -26.90
N PRO A 312 -0.12 14.54 -26.29
CA PRO A 312 -0.33 15.08 -24.95
C PRO A 312 0.59 14.39 -23.92
N ALA A 313 0.89 15.14 -22.85
CA ALA A 313 1.68 14.62 -21.74
C ALA A 313 0.93 13.44 -21.08
N VAL A 314 1.58 12.28 -21.01
CA VAL A 314 1.03 11.11 -20.33
C VAL A 314 1.17 11.29 -18.83
N ILE A 315 0.06 11.17 -18.11
CA ILE A 315 0.07 11.13 -16.65
C ILE A 315 0.36 9.69 -16.24
N ILE A 316 1.62 9.38 -15.96
CA ILE A 316 1.96 8.10 -15.33
C ILE A 316 1.37 8.10 -13.91
N ARG A 317 0.35 7.28 -13.71
CA ARG A 317 -0.11 6.96 -12.35
C ARG A 317 0.84 5.90 -11.79
N THR A 318 1.80 6.34 -10.98
CA THR A 318 2.65 5.44 -10.20
C THR A 318 1.75 4.66 -9.23
N ASP A 319 1.93 3.35 -9.18
CA ASP A 319 1.17 2.50 -8.29
C ASP A 319 1.69 2.63 -6.85
N LEU A 320 0.79 2.67 -5.87
CA LEU A 320 1.20 2.65 -4.46
C LEU A 320 1.97 1.36 -4.12
N ARG A 321 1.75 0.27 -4.88
CA ARG A 321 2.48 -1.01 -4.78
C ARG A 321 3.99 -0.86 -4.99
N GLY A 322 4.40 -0.01 -5.93
CA GLY A 322 5.80 0.16 -6.27
C GLY A 322 6.64 0.69 -5.11
N TYR A 323 6.02 1.47 -4.20
CA TYR A 323 6.73 2.04 -3.06
C TYR A 323 7.14 0.99 -2.03
N GLY A 324 6.26 0.05 -1.68
CA GLY A 324 6.58 -1.00 -0.70
C GLY A 324 7.69 -1.95 -1.19
N ILE A 325 7.64 -2.34 -2.46
CA ILE A 325 8.66 -3.18 -3.10
C ILE A 325 9.99 -2.41 -3.23
N GLY A 326 9.95 -1.17 -3.73
CA GLY A 326 11.12 -0.31 -3.84
C GLY A 326 11.78 -0.04 -2.49
N ALA A 327 10.99 0.20 -1.44
CA ALA A 327 11.48 0.39 -0.07
C ALA A 327 12.27 -0.81 0.43
N GLN A 328 11.73 -2.02 0.24
CA GLN A 328 12.36 -3.25 0.71
C GLN A 328 13.65 -3.56 -0.06
N ILE A 329 13.68 -3.27 -1.37
CA ILE A 329 14.91 -3.34 -2.16
C ILE A 329 15.98 -2.38 -1.62
N LEU A 330 15.62 -1.12 -1.37
CA LEU A 330 16.56 -0.11 -0.85
C LEU A 330 17.07 -0.48 0.54
N LYS A 331 16.19 -0.98 1.42
CA LYS A 331 16.54 -1.50 2.74
C LYS A 331 17.53 -2.66 2.66
N ASP A 332 17.29 -3.62 1.76
CA ASP A 332 18.19 -4.75 1.52
C ASP A 332 19.57 -4.32 0.95
N LEU A 333 19.60 -3.20 0.22
CA LEU A 333 20.84 -2.56 -0.24
C LEU A 333 21.51 -1.67 0.82
N ASN A 334 21.00 -1.66 2.05
CA ASN A 334 21.51 -0.89 3.18
C ASN A 334 21.42 0.63 2.98
N VAL A 335 20.46 1.10 2.17
CA VAL A 335 20.12 2.52 2.09
C VAL A 335 19.40 2.91 3.37
N GLY A 336 19.83 3.99 4.01
CA GLY A 336 19.15 4.61 5.16
C GLY A 336 18.62 5.98 4.77
N ARG A 337 19.53 6.93 4.55
CA ARG A 337 19.20 8.28 4.08
C ARG A 337 19.37 8.41 2.56
N MET A 338 18.39 8.97 1.87
CA MET A 338 18.40 9.09 0.41
C MET A 338 17.93 10.44 -0.13
N ARG A 339 18.48 10.84 -1.28
CA ARG A 339 17.98 11.94 -2.11
C ARG A 339 17.45 11.40 -3.43
N LEU A 340 16.19 11.71 -3.72
CA LEU A 340 15.49 11.12 -4.86
C LEU A 340 15.72 11.91 -6.15
N LEU A 341 16.09 11.20 -7.22
CA LEU A 341 16.09 11.71 -8.59
C LEU A 341 14.66 11.70 -9.14
N ALA A 342 13.86 12.67 -8.70
CA ALA A 342 12.44 12.81 -9.05
C ALA A 342 11.97 14.26 -8.84
N VAL A 343 10.80 14.59 -9.40
CA VAL A 343 10.08 15.81 -9.03
C VAL A 343 9.45 15.60 -7.65
N PRO A 344 9.50 16.60 -6.73
CA PRO A 344 8.83 16.52 -5.44
C PRO A 344 7.37 16.12 -5.58
N ARG A 345 6.95 15.12 -4.80
CA ARG A 345 5.56 14.63 -4.76
C ARG A 345 5.20 14.21 -3.35
N LYS A 346 3.90 14.16 -3.05
CA LYS A 346 3.40 13.55 -1.81
C LYS A 346 3.74 12.05 -1.87
N MET A 347 4.50 11.55 -0.90
CA MET A 347 4.87 10.14 -0.82
C MET A 347 4.36 9.56 0.50
N PRO A 348 3.99 8.27 0.53
CA PRO A 348 3.79 7.58 1.79
C PRO A 348 5.06 7.66 2.64
N SER A 349 4.89 7.73 3.96
CA SER A 349 6.00 7.68 4.91
C SER A 349 6.78 6.38 4.74
N MET A 350 8.11 6.49 4.69
CA MET A 350 9.02 5.34 4.51
C MET A 350 9.73 4.96 5.83
N THR A 351 9.35 5.62 6.93
CA THR A 351 9.91 5.42 8.28
C THR A 351 9.75 3.99 8.77
N GLY A 352 8.61 3.35 8.45
CA GLY A 352 8.37 1.93 8.74
C GLY A 352 9.38 0.98 8.10
N PHE A 353 10.04 1.39 7.01
CA PHE A 353 11.12 0.63 6.37
C PHE A 353 12.53 1.04 6.83
N GLY A 354 12.65 2.07 7.69
CA GLY A 354 13.92 2.63 8.12
C GLY A 354 14.59 3.53 7.06
N LEU A 355 13.80 4.12 6.16
CA LEU A 355 14.29 4.99 5.08
C LEU A 355 13.93 6.45 5.34
N GLU A 356 14.89 7.34 5.18
CA GLU A 356 14.72 8.80 5.27
C GLU A 356 14.89 9.45 3.89
N VAL A 357 13.88 10.21 3.46
CA VAL A 357 13.95 11.03 2.24
C VAL A 357 14.48 12.41 2.60
N ALA A 358 15.77 12.65 2.38
CA ALA A 358 16.44 13.91 2.72
C ALA A 358 16.12 15.06 1.73
N GLY A 359 15.64 14.73 0.53
CA GLY A 359 15.25 15.72 -0.46
C GLY A 359 15.11 15.15 -1.87
N TYR A 360 14.95 16.05 -2.83
CA TYR A 360 14.78 15.75 -4.25
C TYR A 360 15.85 16.48 -5.08
N LEU A 361 16.34 15.82 -6.12
CA LEU A 361 17.13 16.43 -7.17
C LEU A 361 16.30 16.52 -8.45
N THR A 362 16.09 17.73 -8.94
CA THR A 362 15.37 17.99 -10.19
C THR A 362 16.34 18.00 -11.39
N PRO A 363 15.91 17.55 -12.58
CA PRO A 363 16.75 17.59 -13.76
C PRO A 363 17.06 19.03 -14.16
N LYS A 364 18.30 19.31 -14.58
CA LYS A 364 18.76 20.67 -14.94
C LYS A 364 18.01 21.28 -16.14
N ASN A 365 17.36 20.46 -16.97
CA ASN A 365 16.76 20.89 -18.26
C ASN A 365 15.22 20.87 -18.32
N LYS A 366 14.50 20.42 -17.29
CA LYS A 366 13.03 20.48 -17.26
C LYS A 366 12.58 21.69 -16.43
N LYS A 367 12.24 22.80 -17.08
CA LYS A 367 11.55 23.93 -16.43
C LYS A 367 10.29 23.40 -15.76
N SER A 368 10.08 23.72 -14.48
CA SER A 368 8.80 23.50 -13.82
C SER A 368 7.72 24.18 -14.66
N LYS A 369 6.83 23.39 -15.27
CA LYS A 369 5.59 23.91 -15.83
C LYS A 369 4.55 23.98 -14.74
#